data_AF-A0A356RA37-F1
#
_entry.id   AF-A0A356RA37-F1
#
_cell.length_a   1.000
_cell.length_b   1.000
_cell.length_c   1.000
_cell.angle_alpha   90.00
_cell.angle_beta   90.00
_cell.angle_gamma   90.00
#
_symmetry.space_group_name_H-M   'P 1'
#
loop_
_entity.id
_entity.type
_entity.pdbx_description
1 polymer ?
#
loop_
_entity_poly.entity_id
_entity_poly.type
_entity_poly.pdbx_seq_one_letter_code
_entity_poly.pdbx_strand_id
1 'polypeptide(L)' 'MRTMKEELVWIHESKSPVAFIEALEEWVKNYYNEYLHWVQRYQTPMAFEQQSAHRTQLQTA' A
#
# COMPACT_ATOMS: atom_id res chain seq x y z
N MET A 1 -2.66 8.73 -8.48
CA MET A 1 -3.15 8.34 -7.13
C MET A 1 -3.34 9.61 -6.35
N ARG A 2 -4.47 9.74 -5.66
CA ARG A 2 -4.61 10.78 -4.64
C ARG A 2 -3.90 10.31 -3.36
N THR A 3 -3.65 11.22 -2.43
CA THR A 3 -2.96 10.89 -1.18
C THR A 3 -3.88 10.10 -0.24
N MET A 4 -3.29 9.38 0.73
CA MET A 4 -4.05 8.73 1.82
C MET A 4 -5.01 9.71 2.52
N LYS A 5 -4.65 10.99 2.62
CA LYS A 5 -5.54 12.00 3.20
C LYS A 5 -6.84 12.17 2.41
N GLU A 6 -6.73 12.23 1.09
CA GLU A 6 -7.85 12.45 0.18
C GLU A 6 -8.74 11.22 0.02
N GLU A 7 -8.14 10.02 0.00
CA GLU A 7 -8.85 8.77 -0.28
C GLU A 7 -9.35 8.06 0.99
N LEU A 8 -8.87 8.45 2.17
CA LEU A 8 -9.20 7.78 3.42
C LEU A 8 -9.57 8.78 4.53
N VAL A 9 -8.66 9.66 4.92
CA VAL A 9 -8.84 10.50 6.12
C VAL A 9 -10.03 11.43 5.97
N TRP A 10 -10.10 12.24 4.91
CA TRP A 10 -11.17 13.22 4.73
C TRP A 10 -12.57 12.59 4.51
N ILE A 11 -12.63 11.32 4.11
CA ILE A 11 -13.89 10.59 3.88
C ILE A 11 -14.44 9.98 5.17
N HIS A 12 -13.56 9.58 6.08
CA HIS A 12 -13.91 8.77 7.26
C HIS A 12 -13.72 9.49 8.60
N GLU A 13 -13.00 10.62 8.65
CA GLU A 13 -12.66 11.33 9.90
C GLU A 13 -13.89 11.80 10.69
N SER A 14 -14.99 12.13 10.02
CA SER A 14 -16.22 12.63 10.65
C SER A 14 -17.23 11.53 11.02
N LYS A 15 -16.97 10.27 10.64
CA LYS A 15 -17.95 9.18 10.80
C LYS A 15 -17.82 8.45 12.13
N SER A 16 -16.67 7.84 12.40
CA SER A 16 -16.37 7.09 13.63
C SER A 16 -14.93 6.58 13.59
N PRO A 17 -14.20 6.56 14.72
CA PRO A 17 -12.87 5.96 14.79
C PRO A 17 -12.83 4.49 14.35
N VAL A 18 -13.87 3.71 14.66
CA VAL A 18 -13.93 2.28 14.29
C VAL A 18 -14.06 2.12 12.78
N ALA A 19 -14.97 2.87 12.15
CA ALA A 19 -15.16 2.86 10.70
C ALA A 19 -13.92 3.39 9.95
N PHE A 20 -13.14 4.28 10.57
CA PHE A 20 -11.87 4.72 10.02
C PHE A 20 -10.82 3.61 10.04
N ILE A 21 -10.72 2.84 11.14
CA ILE A 21 -9.76 1.73 11.24
C ILE A 21 -10.06 0.65 10.20
N GLU A 22 -11.33 0.26 10.04
CA GLU A 22 -11.72 -0.72 9.01
C GLU A 22 -11.38 -0.25 7.60
N ALA A 23 -11.67 1.02 7.29
CA ALA A 23 -11.33 1.61 6.00
C ALA A 23 -9.81 1.73 5.79
N LEU A 24 -9.04 1.98 6.86
CA LEU A 24 -7.58 2.03 6.79
C LEU A 24 -6.99 0.66 6.46
N GLU A 25 -7.48 -0.42 7.09
CA GLU A 25 -7.02 -1.78 6.79
C GLU A 25 -7.27 -2.16 5.33
N GLU A 26 -8.43 -1.78 4.78
CA GLU A 26 -8.75 -2.01 3.37
C GLU A 26 -7.88 -1.15 2.45
N TRP A 27 -7.73 0.14 2.74
CA TRP A 27 -6.90 1.05 1.95
C TRP A 27 -5.45 0.58 1.88
N VAL A 28 -4.88 0.11 3.00
CA VAL A 28 -3.52 -0.45 3.05
C VAL A 28 -3.43 -1.69 2.16
N LYS A 29 -4.37 -2.63 2.25
CA LYS A 29 -4.37 -3.83 1.38
C LYS A 29 -4.37 -3.44 -0.09
N ASN A 30 -5.21 -2.49 -0.50
CA ASN A 30 -5.31 -2.06 -1.89
C ASN A 30 -4.03 -1.35 -2.35
N TYR A 31 -3.45 -0.50 -1.49
CA TYR A 31 -2.16 0.14 -1.77
C TYR A 31 -1.05 -0.87 -2.04
N TYR A 32 -0.93 -1.92 -1.21
CA TYR A 32 0.12 -2.92 -1.37
C TYR A 32 -0.05 -3.81 -2.60
N ASN A 33 -1.30 -4.13 -2.96
CA ASN A 33 -1.61 -5.17 -3.94
C ASN A 33 -1.97 -4.65 -5.32
N GLU A 34 -2.49 -3.42 -5.44
CA GLU A 34 -3.08 -2.93 -6.68
C GLU A 34 -2.43 -1.64 -7.17
N TYR A 35 -1.83 -0.86 -6.27
CA TYR A 35 -1.26 0.41 -6.66
C TYR A 35 0.10 0.27 -7.35
N LEU A 36 0.20 0.72 -8.60
CA LEU A 36 1.42 0.67 -9.39
C LEU A 36 2.28 1.92 -9.18
N HIS A 37 3.49 1.75 -8.67
CA HIS A 37 4.44 2.83 -8.50
C HIS A 37 5.30 3.02 -9.76
N TRP A 38 5.27 4.23 -10.33
CA TRP A 38 6.10 4.57 -11.49
C TRP A 38 7.61 4.42 -11.21
N VAL A 39 8.05 4.78 -9.99
CA VAL A 39 9.45 4.61 -9.53
C VAL A 39 9.86 3.14 -9.52
N GLN A 40 8.93 2.23 -9.25
CA GLN A 40 9.16 0.78 -9.24
C GLN A 40 8.78 0.15 -10.58
N ARG A 41 8.91 0.88 -11.70
CA ARG A 41 8.59 0.40 -13.05
C ARG A 41 7.16 -0.13 -13.19
N TYR A 42 6.20 0.55 -12.56
CA TYR A 42 4.79 0.15 -12.53
C TYR A 42 4.59 -1.21 -11.88
N GLN A 43 5.31 -1.48 -10.80
CA GLN A 43 5.06 -2.62 -9.92
C GLN A 43 4.31 -2.18 -8.67
N THR A 44 3.62 -3.12 -8.05
CA THR A 44 3.00 -2.92 -6.74
C THR A 44 4.05 -3.04 -5.64
N PRO A 45 3.85 -2.39 -4.47
CA PRO A 45 4.77 -2.53 -3.34
C PRO A 45 5.05 -3.98 -2.99
N MET A 46 4.01 -4.82 -2.96
CA MET A 46 4.17 -6.24 -2.66
C MET A 46 5.01 -6.97 -3.73
N ALA A 47 4.77 -6.70 -5.02
CA ALA A 47 5.56 -7.31 -6.09
C ALA A 47 7.04 -6.88 -6.02
N PHE A 48 7.29 -5.62 -5.68
CA PHE A 48 8.65 -5.10 -5.50
C PHE A 48 9.35 -5.72 -4.30
N GLU A 49 8.67 -5.87 -3.17
CA GLU A 49 9.22 -6.52 -1.96
C GLU A 49 9.53 -7.99 -2.21
N GLN A 50 8.66 -8.74 -2.90
CA GLN A 50 8.91 -10.15 -3.25
C GLN A 50 10.15 -10.31 -4.13
N GLN A 51 10.34 -9.41 -5.11
CA GLN A 51 11.54 -9.41 -5.94
C GLN A 51 12.81 -9.05 -5.15
N SER A 52 12.69 -8.11 -4.22
CA SER A 52 13.80 -7.68 -3.36
C SER A 52 14.21 -8.76 -2.37
N ALA A 53 13.24 -9.45 -1.74
CA ALA A 53 13.50 -10.58 -0.85
C ALA A 53 14.24 -11.72 -1.56
N HIS A 54 13.87 -12.02 -2.81
CA HIS A 54 14.58 -13.01 -3.63
C HIS A 54 16.02 -12.57 -3.96
N ARG A 55 16.23 -11.28 -4.24
CA ARG A 55 17.56 -10.74 -4.55
C ARG A 55 18.49 -10.70 -3.34
N THR A 56 17.97 -10.41 -2.15
CA THR A 56 18.75 -10.41 -0.90
C THR A 56 19.22 -11.83 -0.55
N GLN A 57 18.42 -12.87 -0.82
CA GLN A 57 18.81 -14.27 -0.60
C GLN A 57 19.89 -14.78 -1.57
N LEU A 58 19.97 -14.22 -2.77
CA LEU A 58 21.00 -14.58 -3.77
C LEU A 58 22.36 -13.89 -3.53
N GLN A 59 22.40 -12.84 -2.72
CA GLN A 59 23.64 -12.13 -2.36
C GLN A 59 24.33 -12.70 -1.11
N THR A 60 23.63 -13.53 -0.34
CA THR A 60 24.15 -14.24 0.84
C THR A 60 24.47 -15.72 0.58
N ALA A 61 24.39 -16.17 -0.67
CA ALA A 61 24.71 -17.55 -1.09
C ALA A 61 26.09 -17.65 -1.74
#